data_AF-A0A847X1S8-F1
#
_entry.id   AF-A0A847X1S8-F1
#
_cell.length_a   1.000
_cell.length_b   1.000
_cell.length_c   1.000
_cell.angle_alpha   90.00
_cell.angle_beta   90.00
_cell.angle_gamma   90.00
#
_symmetry.space_group_name_H-M   'P 1'
#
loop_
_entity.id
_entity.type
_entity.pdbx_description
1 polymer ?
#
loop_
_entity_poly.entity_id
_entity_poly.type
_entity_poly.pdbx_seq_one_letter_code
_entity_poly.pdbx_strand_id
1 'polypeptide(L)'
;NFVNFTPYEPERVPVGIYAEADIAVTGNVVENCPGIAYLLGWGPYLRNVALCGNVAVKSRIGIGVSIAEGAGTADISANRIDASQHQIAGMRWHDVAEPDLAAVQENYPQITIR
;
A
#
# COMPACT_ATOMS: atom_id res chain seq x y z
N ASN A 1 11.75 -2.47 17.41
CA ASN A 1 10.84 -1.95 18.45
C ASN A 1 9.72 -1.19 17.76
N PHE A 2 8.58 -1.84 17.56
CA PHE A 2 7.36 -1.16 17.13
C PHE A 2 6.77 -0.50 18.37
N VAL A 3 6.60 0.82 18.34
CA VAL A 3 5.92 1.55 19.41
C VAL A 3 4.44 1.17 19.41
N ASN A 4 3.95 0.78 20.59
CA ASN A 4 2.54 0.52 20.83
C ASN A 4 1.72 1.78 20.53
N PHE A 5 0.55 1.56 19.92
CA PHE A 5 -0.46 2.54 19.56
C PHE A 5 -0.63 3.63 20.62
N THR A 6 -0.71 4.89 20.19
CA THR A 6 -1.13 5.97 21.09
C THR A 6 -2.54 5.67 21.57
N PRO A 7 -2.84 5.79 22.89
CA PRO A 7 -4.10 5.38 23.49
C PRO A 7 -5.35 6.16 23.04
N TYR A 8 -5.23 7.06 22.06
CA TYR A 8 -6.29 7.98 21.65
C TYR A 8 -6.94 7.63 20.30
N GLU A 9 -6.35 6.73 19.49
CA GLU A 9 -6.95 6.29 18.22
C GLU A 9 -6.61 4.81 17.90
N PRO A 10 -7.18 3.85 18.66
CA PRO A 10 -6.90 2.41 18.47
C PRO A 10 -7.30 1.86 17.09
N GLU A 11 -8.10 2.60 16.32
CA GLU A 11 -8.61 2.18 15.00
C GLU A 11 -7.75 2.67 13.82
N ARG A 12 -6.81 3.61 14.02
CA ARG A 12 -5.96 4.07 12.91
C ARG A 12 -4.76 3.15 12.71
N VAL A 13 -4.73 2.50 11.56
CA VAL A 13 -3.53 1.82 11.06
C VAL A 13 -2.51 2.88 10.63
N PRO A 14 -1.30 2.91 11.20
CA PRO A 14 -0.28 3.88 10.79
C PRO A 14 0.13 3.69 9.34
N VAL A 15 0.31 4.80 8.62
CA VAL A 15 0.73 4.81 7.21
C VAL A 15 2.00 5.65 7.07
N GLY A 16 2.97 5.17 6.30
CA GLY A 16 4.19 5.91 6.00
C GLY A 16 3.95 7.00 4.96
N ILE A 17 3.66 6.58 3.72
CA ILE A 17 3.27 7.47 2.63
C ILE A 17 1.89 7.04 2.11
N TYR A 18 0.99 8.01 2.00
CA TYR A 18 -0.33 7.85 1.43
C TYR A 18 -0.43 8.67 0.13
N ALA A 19 -0.91 8.05 -0.94
CA ALA A 19 -1.03 8.68 -2.25
C ALA A 19 -2.30 8.19 -2.96
N GLU A 20 -3.05 9.10 -3.59
CA GLU A 20 -4.35 8.72 -4.17
C GLU A 20 -4.57 9.17 -5.59
N ALA A 21 -4.24 10.41 -5.94
CA ALA A 21 -4.60 10.88 -7.25
C ALA A 21 -3.47 11.63 -7.95
N ASP A 22 -3.20 11.19 -9.18
CA ASP A 22 -2.41 11.88 -10.19
C ASP A 22 -1.00 12.24 -9.71
N ILE A 23 -0.28 11.24 -9.19
CA ILE A 23 1.00 11.43 -8.51
C ILE A 23 2.00 10.32 -8.82
N ALA A 24 3.27 10.70 -8.97
CA ALA A 24 4.40 9.79 -8.96
C ALA A 24 5.12 9.86 -7.60
N VAL A 25 5.27 8.70 -6.96
CA VAL A 25 6.01 8.51 -5.72
C VAL A 25 7.25 7.69 -6.06
N THR A 26 8.42 8.35 -6.06
CA THR A 26 9.65 7.76 -6.59
C THR A 26 10.86 8.02 -5.70
N GLY A 27 11.70 7.00 -5.50
CA GLY A 27 12.99 7.14 -4.81
C GLY A 27 12.89 7.35 -3.31
N ASN A 28 11.78 6.97 -2.68
CA ASN A 28 11.57 7.12 -1.25
C ASN A 28 11.96 5.87 -0.46
N VAL A 29 12.24 6.06 0.82
CA VAL A 29 12.44 4.98 1.79
C VAL A 29 11.49 5.19 2.96
N VAL A 30 10.67 4.17 3.24
CA VAL A 30 9.84 4.10 4.45
C VAL A 30 10.36 2.96 5.31
N GLU A 31 10.83 3.29 6.51
CA GLU A 31 11.34 2.33 7.49
C GLU A 31 10.55 2.39 8.81
N ASN A 32 10.38 1.24 9.46
CA ASN A 32 9.78 1.11 10.80
C ASN A 32 8.33 1.63 10.89
N CYS A 33 7.57 1.58 9.79
CA CYS A 33 6.14 1.87 9.84
C CYS A 33 5.36 0.66 10.38
N PRO A 34 4.77 0.71 11.59
CA PRO A 34 4.14 -0.46 12.22
C PRO A 34 2.87 -0.96 11.49
N GLY A 35 2.31 -0.16 10.59
CA GLY A 35 1.17 -0.51 9.75
C GLY A 35 1.59 -0.69 8.28
N ILE A 36 1.14 0.20 7.42
CA ILE A 36 1.32 0.15 5.96
C ILE A 36 2.43 1.12 5.56
N ALA A 37 3.48 0.67 4.88
CA ALA A 37 4.55 1.57 4.46
C ALA A 37 4.07 2.53 3.35
N TYR A 38 3.43 2.01 2.30
CA TYR A 38 2.83 2.79 1.23
C TYR A 38 1.36 2.41 1.05
N LEU A 39 0.43 3.35 1.23
CA LEU A 39 -0.99 3.13 0.97
C LEU A 39 -1.40 3.91 -0.29
N LEU A 40 -1.84 3.18 -1.31
CA LEU A 40 -2.26 3.71 -2.60
C LEU A 40 -3.79 3.70 -2.69
N GLY A 41 -4.38 4.88 -2.51
CA GLY A 41 -5.83 5.07 -2.55
C GLY A 41 -6.59 4.57 -1.32
N TRP A 42 -7.80 5.08 -1.19
CA TRP A 42 -8.79 4.70 -0.17
C TRP A 42 -10.17 4.56 -0.81
N GLY A 43 -10.70 3.33 -0.82
CA GLY A 43 -11.97 3.08 -1.50
C GLY A 43 -11.87 3.45 -3.00
N PRO A 44 -12.84 4.20 -3.55
CA PRO A 44 -12.88 4.52 -4.99
C PRO A 44 -11.88 5.61 -5.42
N TYR A 45 -11.11 6.19 -4.49
CA TYR A 45 -10.34 7.40 -4.77
C TYR A 45 -8.96 7.18 -5.40
N LEU A 46 -8.50 5.93 -5.52
CA LEU A 46 -7.28 5.60 -6.27
C LEU A 46 -7.40 6.06 -7.72
N ARG A 47 -6.45 6.85 -8.22
CA ARG A 47 -6.42 7.30 -9.62
C ARG A 47 -5.00 7.63 -10.08
N ASN A 48 -4.50 6.88 -11.06
CA ASN A 48 -3.28 7.23 -11.79
C ASN A 48 -2.08 7.50 -10.86
N VAL A 49 -1.78 6.52 -10.01
CA VAL A 49 -0.64 6.57 -9.08
C VAL A 49 0.50 5.73 -9.62
N ALA A 50 1.69 6.31 -9.73
CA ALA A 50 2.91 5.57 -10.03
C ALA A 50 3.77 5.47 -8.77
N LEU A 51 3.98 4.26 -8.26
CA LEU A 51 4.89 3.97 -7.15
C LEU A 51 6.11 3.24 -7.72
N CYS A 52 7.20 3.96 -8.00
CA CYS A 52 8.36 3.41 -8.71
C CYS A 52 9.67 3.57 -7.93
N GLY A 53 10.47 2.52 -7.80
CA GLY A 53 11.84 2.64 -7.27
C GLY A 53 11.92 3.02 -5.79
N ASN A 54 10.94 2.60 -4.98
CA ASN A 54 10.91 2.90 -3.55
C ASN A 54 11.34 1.70 -2.70
N VAL A 55 11.62 1.95 -1.43
CA VAL A 55 11.95 0.92 -0.43
C VAL A 55 10.97 0.96 0.73
N ALA A 56 10.43 -0.20 1.11
CA ALA A 56 9.70 -0.40 2.35
C ALA A 56 10.44 -1.43 3.19
N VAL A 57 10.77 -1.12 4.44
CA VAL A 57 11.45 -2.06 5.34
C VAL A 57 10.89 -1.99 6.75
N LYS A 58 10.71 -3.16 7.38
CA LYS A 58 10.14 -3.28 8.73
C LYS A 58 8.75 -2.64 8.83
N SER A 59 7.87 -3.00 7.90
CA SER A 59 6.44 -2.72 8.02
C SER A 59 5.60 -3.98 8.19
N ARG A 60 4.33 -3.82 8.55
CA ARG A 60 3.38 -4.94 8.56
C ARG A 60 2.94 -5.27 7.15
N ILE A 61 2.50 -4.23 6.44
CA ILE A 61 2.17 -4.27 5.01
C ILE A 61 3.16 -3.36 4.29
N GLY A 62 3.76 -3.86 3.22
CA GLY A 62 4.68 -3.08 2.38
C GLY A 62 3.92 -2.05 1.58
N ILE A 63 3.09 -2.52 0.66
CA ILE A 63 2.24 -1.69 -0.19
C ILE A 63 0.80 -2.17 0.00
N GLY A 64 -0.10 -1.27 0.44
CA GLY A 64 -1.54 -1.47 0.39
C GLY A 64 -2.09 -0.74 -0.82
N VAL A 65 -2.91 -1.40 -1.63
CA VAL A 65 -3.50 -0.82 -2.85
C VAL A 65 -5.01 -0.95 -2.78
N SER A 66 -5.74 0.15 -2.95
CA SER A 66 -7.20 0.05 -3.00
C SER A 66 -7.66 -0.77 -4.20
N ILE A 67 -8.49 -1.77 -3.94
CA ILE A 67 -9.19 -2.60 -4.92
C ILE A 67 -10.71 -2.53 -4.73
N ALA A 68 -11.18 -1.47 -4.07
CA ALA A 68 -12.60 -1.21 -3.93
C ALA A 68 -13.23 -0.95 -5.30
N GLU A 69 -14.56 -1.14 -5.37
CA GLU A 69 -15.31 -0.79 -6.57
C GLU A 69 -15.08 0.68 -6.94
N GLY A 70 -14.77 0.93 -8.21
CA GLY A 70 -14.46 2.26 -8.72
C GLY A 70 -13.01 2.72 -8.50
N ALA A 71 -12.16 1.95 -7.83
CA ALA A 71 -10.74 2.25 -7.74
C ALA A 71 -10.10 2.26 -9.14
N GLY A 72 -9.36 3.33 -9.43
CA GLY A 72 -8.64 3.52 -10.68
C GLY A 72 -7.30 2.80 -10.72
N THR A 73 -6.35 3.37 -11.46
CA THR A 73 -5.11 2.68 -11.82
C THR A 73 -3.94 2.95 -10.89
N ALA A 74 -3.07 1.95 -10.74
CA ALA A 74 -1.75 2.11 -10.14
C ALA A 74 -0.67 1.33 -10.93
N ASP A 75 0.50 1.93 -11.11
CA ASP A 75 1.71 1.25 -11.58
C ASP A 75 2.69 1.12 -10.42
N ILE A 76 3.04 -0.11 -10.08
CA ILE A 76 3.92 -0.45 -8.97
C ILE A 76 5.11 -1.17 -9.58
N SER A 77 6.24 -0.48 -9.68
CA SER A 77 7.40 -1.00 -10.40
C SER A 77 8.71 -0.78 -9.68
N ALA A 78 9.60 -1.78 -9.72
CA ALA A 78 10.97 -1.67 -9.20
C ALA A 78 11.06 -1.26 -7.71
N ASN A 79 10.07 -1.62 -6.89
CA ASN A 79 10.10 -1.36 -5.45
C ASN A 79 10.74 -2.55 -4.70
N ARG A 80 11.54 -2.26 -3.69
CA ARG A 80 12.09 -3.28 -2.79
C ARG A 80 11.32 -3.29 -1.48
N ILE A 81 10.61 -4.38 -1.23
CA ILE A 81 9.71 -4.51 -0.07
C ILE A 81 10.22 -5.62 0.86
N ASP A 82 10.29 -5.28 2.15
CA ASP A 82 10.58 -6.20 3.25
C ASP A 82 9.54 -5.96 4.37
N ALA A 83 8.35 -6.49 4.12
CA ALA A 83 7.22 -6.45 5.04
C ALA A 83 7.05 -7.77 5.79
N SER A 84 6.51 -7.70 7.00
CA SER A 84 6.39 -8.86 7.90
C SER A 84 5.12 -9.71 7.70
N GLN A 85 4.07 -9.18 7.07
CA GLN A 85 2.84 -9.93 6.77
C GLN A 85 2.53 -9.96 5.28
N HIS A 86 2.40 -8.81 4.64
CA HIS A 86 1.98 -8.71 3.24
C HIS A 86 2.92 -7.79 2.47
N GLN A 87 3.54 -8.29 1.39
CA GLN A 87 4.42 -7.48 0.55
C GLN A 87 3.59 -6.44 -0.23
N ILE A 88 2.59 -6.90 -0.98
CA ILE A 88 1.65 -6.07 -1.71
C ILE A 88 0.25 -6.65 -1.44
N ALA A 89 -0.61 -5.86 -0.80
CA ALA A 89 -1.96 -6.25 -0.41
C ALA A 89 -3.02 -5.42 -1.13
N GLY A 90 -4.11 -6.07 -1.53
CA GLY A 90 -5.34 -5.42 -1.97
C GLY A 90 -6.19 -5.03 -0.77
N MET A 91 -6.60 -3.76 -0.72
CA MET A 91 -7.32 -3.15 0.39
C MET A 91 -8.75 -2.81 -0.02
N ARG A 92 -9.70 -3.02 0.89
CA ARG A 92 -11.04 -2.41 0.86
C ARG A 92 -11.20 -1.58 2.12
N TRP A 93 -10.92 -0.28 2.01
CA TRP A 93 -10.79 0.61 3.16
C TRP A 93 -9.79 0.05 4.18
N HIS A 94 -10.25 -0.36 5.36
CA HIS A 94 -9.39 -0.89 6.42
C HIS A 94 -9.03 -2.38 6.21
N ASP A 95 -9.78 -3.10 5.39
CA ASP A 95 -9.69 -4.55 5.31
C ASP A 95 -8.67 -5.00 4.25
N VAL A 96 -7.85 -5.97 4.61
CA VAL A 96 -7.02 -6.71 3.65
C VAL A 96 -7.92 -7.71 2.94
N ALA A 97 -8.36 -7.34 1.75
CA ALA A 97 -9.20 -8.18 0.91
C ALA A 97 -8.37 -9.19 0.11
N GLU A 98 -7.16 -8.82 -0.31
CA GLU A 98 -6.21 -9.71 -1.00
C GLU A 98 -4.85 -9.67 -0.28
N PRO A 99 -4.49 -10.71 0.48
CA PRO A 99 -3.23 -10.76 1.22
C PRO A 99 -1.97 -10.76 0.34
N ASP A 100 -2.10 -11.24 -0.90
CA ASP A 100 -1.05 -11.24 -1.92
C ASP A 100 -1.64 -10.81 -3.26
N LEU A 101 -1.67 -9.50 -3.50
CA LEU A 101 -2.25 -8.93 -4.71
C LEU A 101 -1.46 -9.32 -5.97
N ALA A 102 -0.16 -9.58 -5.85
CA ALA A 102 0.67 -9.98 -6.99
C ALA A 102 0.26 -11.37 -7.51
N ALA A 103 -0.11 -12.29 -6.61
CA ALA A 103 -0.58 -13.63 -6.99
C ALA A 103 -1.93 -13.64 -7.73
N VAL A 104 -2.77 -12.60 -7.53
CA VAL A 104 -4.12 -12.50 -8.11
C VAL A 104 -4.29 -11.30 -9.04
N GLN A 105 -3.19 -10.73 -9.54
CA GLN A 105 -3.20 -9.50 -10.35
C GLN A 105 -4.11 -9.61 -11.59
N GLU A 106 -4.28 -10.81 -12.15
CA GLU A 106 -5.16 -11.05 -13.30
C GLU A 106 -6.62 -10.63 -13.05
N ASN A 107 -7.07 -10.63 -11.79
CA ASN A 107 -8.40 -10.18 -11.39
C ASN A 107 -8.52 -8.65 -11.28
N TYR A 108 -7.38 -7.94 -11.30
CA TYR A 108 -7.27 -6.50 -11.06
C TYR A 108 -6.45 -5.82 -12.17
N PRO A 109 -6.92 -5.82 -13.44
CA PRO A 109 -6.16 -5.34 -14.60
C PRO A 109 -5.78 -3.84 -14.54
N GLN A 110 -6.47 -3.06 -13.71
CA GLN A 110 -6.14 -1.65 -13.46
C GLN A 110 -4.87 -1.47 -12.60
N ILE A 111 -4.42 -2.52 -11.93
CA ILE A 111 -3.21 -2.51 -11.09
C ILE A 111 -2.11 -3.27 -11.84
N THR A 112 -0.99 -2.59 -12.06
CA THR A 112 0.19 -3.23 -12.66
C THR A 112 1.30 -3.37 -11.63
N ILE A 113 1.82 -4.58 -11.49
CA ILE A 113 2.94 -4.91 -10.60
C ILE A 113 4.09 -5.47 -11.46
N ARG A 114 5.29 -4.89 -11.37
CA ARG A 114 6.48 -5.30 -12.15
C ARG A 114 7.79 -5.21 -11.37
#